data_AF-A0A3S1C1U6-F1
#
_entry.id   AF-A0A3S1C1U6-F1
#
_cell.length_a   1.000
_cell.length_b   1.000
_cell.length_c   1.000
_cell.angle_alpha   90.00
_cell.angle_beta   90.00
_cell.angle_gamma   90.00
#
_symmetry.space_group_name_H-M   'P 1'
#
loop_
_entity.id
_entity.type
_entity.pdbx_description
1 polymer ?
#
loop_
_entity_poly.entity_id
_entity_poly.type
_entity_poly.pdbx_seq_one_letter_code
_entity_poly.pdbx_strand_id
1 'polypeptide(L)' 'MLGVDLALKSVDNYRFLRKRGITIRKTADVIIATFCIEIQNPLLFSDKDFLPFVEHLGLLTVSTEI' A
#
# COMPACT_ATOMS: atom_id res chain seq x y z
N MET A 1 -7.37 -14.30 9.16
CA MET A 1 -6.17 -13.49 8.85
C MET A 1 -5.92 -13.58 7.35
N LEU A 2 -5.32 -12.57 6.71
CA LEU A 2 -5.21 -12.46 5.24
C LEU A 2 -4.61 -13.73 4.62
N GLY A 3 -5.12 -14.14 3.46
CA GLY A 3 -4.65 -15.36 2.78
C GLY A 3 -3.17 -15.28 2.36
N VAL A 4 -2.55 -16.44 2.16
CA VAL A 4 -1.12 -16.57 1.80
C VAL A 4 -0.76 -15.72 0.57
N ASP A 5 -1.64 -15.70 -0.43
CA ASP A 5 -1.41 -14.94 -1.66
C ASP A 5 -1.27 -13.44 -1.41
N LEU A 6 -2.09 -12.87 -0.52
CA LEU A 6 -2.01 -11.45 -0.19
C LEU A 6 -0.74 -11.14 0.62
N ALA A 7 -0.32 -12.06 1.49
CA ALA A 7 0.93 -11.91 2.24
C ALA A 7 2.14 -11.87 1.29
N LEU A 8 2.16 -12.75 0.27
CA LEU A 8 3.21 -12.75 -0.75
C LEU A 8 3.22 -11.45 -1.56
N LYS A 9 2.04 -10.98 -2.03
CA LYS A 9 1.91 -9.70 -2.73
C LYS A 9 2.38 -8.51 -1.90
N SER A 10 2.09 -8.54 -0.59
CA SER A 10 2.55 -7.50 0.33
C SER A 10 4.07 -7.45 0.41
N VAL A 11 4.73 -8.61 0.45
CA VAL A 11 6.19 -8.72 0.41
C VAL A 11 6.76 -8.18 -0.90
N ASP A 12 6.12 -8.47 -2.04
CA ASP A 12 6.56 -7.99 -3.35
C ASP A 12 6.43 -6.47 -3.48
N ASN A 13 5.31 -5.88 -3.02
CA ASN A 13 5.10 -4.44 -2.96
C ASN A 13 6.14 -3.75 -2.08
N TYR A 14 6.42 -4.30 -0.89
CA TYR A 14 7.47 -3.78 -0.01
C TYR A 14 8.85 -3.82 -0.68
N ARG A 15 9.22 -4.95 -1.30
CA ARG A 15 10.50 -5.11 -2.00
C ARG A 15 10.62 -4.15 -3.18
N PHE A 16 9.53 -3.92 -3.90
CA PHE A 16 9.49 -2.98 -5.01
C PHE A 16 9.78 -1.55 -4.56
N LEU A 17 9.14 -1.07 -3.48
CA LEU A 17 9.40 0.25 -2.91
C LEU A 17 10.83 0.34 -2.35
N ARG A 18 11.30 -0.70 -1.64
CA ARG A 18 12.65 -0.73 -1.06
C ARG A 18 13.74 -0.64 -2.11
N LYS A 19 13.57 -1.30 -3.27
CA LYS A 19 14.50 -1.19 -4.42
C LYS A 19 14.63 0.24 -4.96
N ARG A 20 13.63 1.09 -4.72
CA ARG A 20 13.61 2.52 -5.10
C ARG A 20 14.12 3.44 -3.98
N GLY A 21 14.66 2.88 -2.90
CA GLY A 21 15.12 3.63 -1.73
C GLY A 21 14.02 4.00 -0.73
N ILE A 22 12.79 3.52 -0.93
CA ILE A 22 11.65 3.84 -0.06
C ILE A 22 11.40 2.67 0.90
N THR A 23 11.62 2.89 2.20
CA THR A 23 11.41 1.86 3.22
C THR A 23 10.16 2.17 4.04
N ILE A 24 9.11 1.37 3.85
CA ILE A 24 7.90 1.42 4.68
C ILE A 24 8.19 0.73 6.01
N ARG A 25 8.03 1.44 7.13
CA ARG A 25 8.46 0.96 8.45
C ARG A 25 7.45 0.03 9.11
N LYS A 26 6.17 0.17 8.79
CA LYS A 26 5.08 -0.61 9.40
C LYS A 26 4.61 -1.69 8.44
N THR A 27 4.73 -2.96 8.85
CA THR A 27 4.21 -4.09 8.07
C THR A 27 2.70 -3.99 7.84
N ALA A 28 1.96 -3.44 8.79
CA ALA A 28 0.52 -3.22 8.66
C ALA A 28 0.17 -2.30 7.48
N ASP A 29 0.94 -1.23 7.26
CA ASP A 29 0.67 -0.27 6.17
C ASP A 29 0.87 -0.93 4.80
N VAL A 30 1.92 -1.75 4.66
CA VAL A 30 2.16 -2.55 3.44
C VAL A 30 0.98 -3.49 3.18
N ILE A 31 0.49 -4.16 4.22
CA ILE A 31 -0.62 -5.10 4.13
C ILE A 31 -1.92 -4.38 3.74
N ILE A 32 -2.24 -3.26 4.41
CA ILE A 32 -3.46 -2.48 4.16
C ILE A 32 -3.44 -1.93 2.73
N ALA A 33 -2.32 -1.30 2.32
CA ALA A 33 -2.18 -0.76 0.98
C ALA A 33 -2.31 -1.84 -0.09
N THR A 34 -1.65 -3.00 0.12
CA THR A 34 -1.73 -4.12 -0.82
C THR A 34 -3.15 -4.64 -0.94
N PHE A 35 -3.87 -4.81 0.17
CA PHE A 35 -5.28 -5.21 0.13
C PHE A 35 -6.10 -4.24 -0.73
N CYS A 36 -6.01 -2.93 -0.45
CA CYS A 36 -6.73 -1.90 -1.18
C CYS A 36 -6.41 -1.86 -2.67
N ILE A 37 -5.14 -2.05 -3.05
CA ILE A 37 -4.72 -2.14 -4.46
C ILE A 37 -5.37 -3.34 -5.15
N GLU A 38 -5.32 -4.52 -4.52
CA GLU A 38 -5.81 -5.77 -5.10
C GLU A 38 -7.31 -5.77 -5.36
N ILE A 39 -8.09 -5.14 -4.46
CA ILE A 39 -9.54 -5.04 -4.60
C ILE A 39 -10.00 -3.74 -5.25
N GLN A 40 -9.07 -2.88 -5.73
CA GLN A 40 -9.37 -1.58 -6.35
C GLN A 40 -10.21 -0.66 -5.44
N ASN A 41 -10.00 -0.73 -4.12
CA ASN A 41 -10.75 0.06 -3.15
C ASN A 41 -9.92 1.27 -2.68
N PRO A 42 -10.42 2.51 -2.81
CA PRO A 42 -9.75 3.68 -2.29
C PRO A 42 -9.46 3.60 -0.79
N LEU A 43 -8.28 4.05 -0.38
CA LEU A 43 -7.89 4.15 1.02
C LEU A 43 -7.99 5.60 1.49
N LEU A 44 -8.75 5.83 2.55
CA LEU A 44 -8.69 7.07 3.33
C LEU A 44 -7.54 6.96 4.33
N PHE A 45 -6.58 7.87 4.26
CA PHE A 45 -5.43 7.88 5.16
C PHE A 45 -4.96 9.32 5.44
N SER A 46 -4.36 9.52 6.61
CA SER A 46 -3.63 10.75 6.97
C SER A 46 -2.12 10.52 7.11
N ASP A 47 -1.69 9.26 7.18
CA ASP A 47 -0.28 8.89 7.26
C ASP A 47 0.39 8.97 5.88
N LYS A 48 1.46 9.76 5.79
CA LYS A 48 2.23 9.96 4.54
C LYS A 48 2.94 8.70 4.10
N ASP A 49 3.09 7.69 4.96
CA ASP A 49 3.68 6.39 4.61
C ASP A 49 2.86 5.65 3.53
N PHE A 50 1.61 6.06 3.24
CA PHE A 50 0.80 5.53 2.12
C PHE A 50 1.07 6.22 0.77
N LEU A 51 1.68 7.41 0.74
CA LEU A 51 1.94 8.15 -0.51
C LEU A 51 2.78 7.35 -1.53
N PRO A 52 3.84 6.62 -1.14
CA PRO A 52 4.59 5.80 -2.09
C PRO A 52 3.75 4.73 -2.79
N PHE A 53 2.71 4.22 -2.14
CA PHE A 53 1.81 3.24 -2.76
C PHE A 53 0.89 3.90 -3.79
N VAL A 54 0.49 5.15 -3.57
CA VAL A 54 -0.25 5.95 -4.56
C VAL A 54 0.65 6.24 -5.76
N GLU A 55 1.85 6.76 -5.50
CA GLU A 55 2.79 7.22 -6.54
C GLU A 55 3.36 6.09 -7.41
N HIS A 56 3.50 4.87 -6.87
CA HIS A 56 4.23 3.80 -7.55
C HIS A 56 3.49 2.48 -7.72
N LEU A 57 2.43 2.25 -6.96
CA LEU A 57 1.73 0.95 -6.92
C LEU A 57 0.23 1.05 -7.24
N GLY A 58 -0.26 2.24 -7.57
CA GLY A 58 -1.65 2.45 -8.00
C GLY A 58 -2.68 2.38 -6.88
N LEU A 59 -2.27 2.63 -5.62
CA LEU A 59 -3.23 2.79 -4.53
C LEU A 59 -4.13 3.99 -4.81
N LEU A 60 -5.44 3.76 -4.88
CA LEU A 60 -6.42 4.83 -4.99
C LEU A 60 -6.53 5.54 -3.64
N THR A 61 -6.54 6.87 -3.65
CA THR A 61 -6.73 7.70 -2.46
C THR A 61 -8.13 8.30 -2.45
N VAL A 62 -8.69 8.47 -1.26
CA VAL A 62 -9.92 9.25 -1.08
C VAL A 62 -9.54 10.73 -1.02
N SER A 63 -9.91 11.51 -2.04
CA SER A 63 -9.89 12.97 -1.97
C SER A 63 -11.18 13.46 -1.33
N THR A 64 -11.10 14.03 -0.13
CA THR A 64 -12.18 14.87 0.40
C THR A 64 -12.02 16.28 -0.16
N GLU A 65 -12.20 16.44 -1.46
CA GLU A 65 -12.58 17.75 -1.98
C GLU A 65 -14.09 17.88 -1.76
N ILE A 66 -14.44 18.76 -0.82
CA ILE A 66 -15.79 19.32 -0.69
C ILE A 66 -15.76 20.68 -1.39
#